data_AF-A0A8R2DLU3-F1
#
_entry.id   AF-A0A8R2DLU3-F1
#
_cell.length_a   1.000
_cell.length_b   1.000
_cell.length_c   1.000
_cell.angle_alpha   90.00
_cell.angle_beta   90.00
_cell.angle_gamma   90.00
#
_symmetry.space_group_name_H-M   'P 1'
#
loop_
_entity.id
_entity.type
_entity.pdbx_description
1 polymer ?
#
loop_
_entity_poly.entity_id
_entity_poly.type
_entity_poly.pdbx_seq_one_letter_code
_entity_poly.pdbx_strand_id
1 'polypeptide(L)'
;MRKVFARSVLRMLTDSQKQNRLDISKILLDKFQEDSQNCLSRFVTMDETWVHHFDLETKQQSPQWKRPSSPTPKKFRVVASAGKVTASIFWDSEGILLINYLERGTTITGQYYAALFSKLRNAIKEKRRRKLGRDVLFHHDNASTHRSAVAMAVIQTLPGDVTLDFILNTIKFAPTLHSSYGADPEQRKKLYKLQSVLDLNQIAIEEMYRRISPAYRCDNIIQRCLWKNTIYRCDQLFQPVFTVLNLCCTFNYFAVEEKTKTFKRPNVLVNTPLPRRVASCGYQTALTVLIKTDPLDYYSASVASQGVLVFIDDSYNLPDLDSPVRMVNPSSEVFIALSPERTYSTPGVKGFPPEQRQCYFKDEVKIANFRQYSFHNCIVYRKLKSIKDACNCAPFFLSKDYYRTCNFYDLDCLETVLWPKSIKNHNTTLVDDLHCLPECEHFDYPLEVALGKLASNMHLNRLPFFNEVDLVNQSVLNVFFNDLVSTRYRRDVYLNWQNILAAFGGLLSLMLGFTLISGFDLVIFLVLHVFYGLIQIIFVYKNKYVQKINVQERNSHKEAWIMPRPTDAIDRKTRNDPLYSNIHYY
;
A
#
# COMPACT_ATOMS: atom_id res chain seq x y z
N MET A 1 40.55 -21.46 23.22
CA MET A 1 39.91 -20.27 22.59
C MET A 1 40.98 -19.46 21.87
N ARG A 2 40.67 -18.83 20.72
CA ARG A 2 41.59 -17.94 20.00
C ARG A 2 41.17 -16.50 20.23
N LYS A 3 42.09 -15.65 20.70
CA LYS A 3 41.84 -14.21 20.87
C LYS A 3 42.01 -13.54 19.50
N VAL A 4 40.96 -12.88 19.00
CA VAL A 4 40.95 -12.23 17.69
C VAL A 4 40.69 -10.74 17.90
N PHE A 5 41.45 -9.88 17.21
CA PHE A 5 41.27 -8.43 17.29
C PHE A 5 40.18 -7.97 16.31
N ALA A 6 39.38 -6.99 16.73
CA ALA A 6 38.43 -6.34 15.83
C ALA A 6 39.18 -5.54 14.75
N ARG A 7 38.79 -5.71 13.48
CA ARG A 7 39.26 -4.87 12.38
C ARG A 7 38.51 -3.55 12.42
N SER A 8 39.22 -2.42 12.48
CA SER A 8 38.60 -1.10 12.32
C SER A 8 37.96 -0.98 10.93
N VAL A 9 36.68 -0.63 10.89
CA VAL A 9 35.93 -0.39 9.65
C VAL A 9 35.26 0.97 9.76
N LEU A 10 35.40 1.81 8.73
CA LEU A 10 34.89 3.20 8.70
C LEU A 10 33.38 3.32 8.92
N ARG A 11 32.61 2.28 8.57
CA ARG A 11 31.16 2.18 8.80
C ARG A 11 30.75 0.72 8.83
N MET A 12 29.94 0.32 9.81
CA MET A 12 29.29 -1.00 9.78
C MET A 12 28.21 -1.01 8.69
N LEU A 13 28.32 -1.95 7.76
CA LEU A 13 27.37 -2.10 6.65
C LEU A 13 26.25 -3.06 7.05
N THR A 14 25.02 -2.71 6.69
CA THR A 14 23.87 -3.62 6.82
C THR A 14 23.97 -4.76 5.81
N ASP A 15 23.30 -5.89 6.03
CA ASP A 15 23.37 -7.02 5.09
C ASP A 15 22.78 -6.67 3.72
N SER A 16 21.78 -5.79 3.66
CA SER A 16 21.30 -5.18 2.41
C SER A 16 22.36 -4.31 1.73
N GLN A 17 23.14 -3.52 2.48
CA GLN A 17 24.26 -2.76 1.92
C GLN A 17 25.42 -3.65 1.45
N LYS A 18 25.69 -4.76 2.13
CA LYS A 18 26.66 -5.78 1.68
C LYS A 18 26.18 -6.44 0.40
N GLN A 19 24.91 -6.84 0.35
CA GLN A 19 24.30 -7.46 -0.83
C GLN A 19 24.32 -6.50 -2.03
N ASN A 20 23.86 -5.26 -1.87
CA ASN A 20 23.90 -4.26 -2.92
C ASN A 20 25.33 -3.96 -3.39
N ARG A 21 26.32 -3.94 -2.47
CA ARG A 21 27.74 -3.86 -2.87
C ARG A 21 28.19 -5.07 -3.68
N LEU A 22 27.81 -6.30 -3.30
CA LEU A 22 28.11 -7.50 -4.07
C LEU A 22 27.47 -7.46 -5.46
N ASP A 23 26.22 -7.01 -5.56
CA ASP A 23 25.47 -6.95 -6.82
C ASP A 23 26.05 -5.87 -7.75
N ILE A 24 26.36 -4.67 -7.22
CA ILE A 24 27.09 -3.62 -7.96
C ILE A 24 28.49 -4.11 -8.36
N SER A 25 29.22 -4.80 -7.47
CA SER A 25 30.54 -5.35 -7.79
C SER A 25 30.50 -6.43 -8.86
N LYS A 26 29.44 -7.25 -8.94
CA LYS A 26 29.22 -8.18 -10.05
C LYS A 26 28.96 -7.43 -11.35
N ILE A 27 28.02 -6.48 -11.37
CA ILE A 27 27.72 -5.67 -12.56
C ILE A 27 28.98 -4.94 -13.09
N LEU A 28 29.82 -4.42 -12.19
CA LEU A 28 31.09 -3.79 -12.56
C LEU A 28 32.14 -4.81 -13.04
N LEU A 29 32.16 -6.02 -12.47
CA LEU A 29 33.04 -7.10 -12.92
C LEU A 29 32.64 -7.61 -14.30
N ASP A 30 31.35 -7.82 -14.54
CA ASP A 30 30.81 -8.28 -15.83
C ASP A 30 31.15 -7.24 -16.93
N LYS A 31 30.88 -5.96 -16.69
CA LYS A 31 31.28 -4.85 -17.58
C LYS A 31 32.80 -4.69 -17.77
N PHE A 32 33.60 -5.14 -16.80
CA PHE A 32 35.05 -5.16 -16.94
C PHE A 32 35.54 -6.39 -17.71
N GLN A 33 34.82 -7.52 -17.65
CA GLN A 33 35.12 -8.71 -18.44
C GLN A 33 34.75 -8.52 -19.92
N GLU A 34 33.66 -7.79 -20.22
CA GLU A 34 33.23 -7.47 -21.59
C GLU A 34 34.24 -6.59 -22.37
N ASP A 35 34.90 -5.62 -21.71
CA ASP A 35 35.83 -4.66 -22.36
C ASP A 35 37.02 -4.32 -21.44
N SER A 36 37.80 -5.34 -21.05
CA SER A 36 38.88 -5.19 -20.06
C SER A 36 39.94 -4.13 -20.37
N GLN A 37 40.18 -3.82 -21.66
CA GLN A 37 41.16 -2.80 -22.06
C GLN A 37 40.60 -1.37 -22.11
N ASN A 38 39.37 -1.13 -22.59
CA ASN A 38 38.85 0.25 -22.69
C ASN A 38 37.94 0.64 -21.53
N CYS A 39 37.35 -0.29 -20.77
CA CYS A 39 36.44 0.00 -19.66
C CYS A 39 37.06 0.96 -18.62
N LEU A 40 38.29 0.68 -18.15
CA LEU A 40 39.02 1.58 -17.23
C LEU A 40 39.43 2.92 -17.85
N SER A 41 39.52 3.02 -19.18
CA SER A 41 39.78 4.29 -19.87
C SER A 41 38.56 5.21 -19.91
N ARG A 42 37.35 4.62 -19.87
CA ARG A 42 36.05 5.33 -19.90
C ARG A 42 35.59 5.80 -18.54
N PHE A 43 36.10 5.25 -17.45
CA PHE A 43 35.74 5.65 -16.10
C PHE A 43 36.26 7.04 -15.74
N VAL A 44 35.35 7.87 -15.22
CA VAL A 44 35.63 9.11 -14.48
C VAL A 44 35.01 8.96 -13.11
N THR A 45 35.77 9.23 -12.05
CA THR A 45 35.27 9.19 -10.68
C THR A 45 35.56 10.47 -9.90
N MET A 46 34.99 10.54 -8.70
CA MET A 46 34.74 11.75 -7.93
C MET A 46 34.80 11.40 -6.44
N ASP A 47 35.43 12.24 -5.64
CA ASP A 47 35.34 12.20 -4.17
C ASP A 47 35.43 13.62 -3.57
N GLU A 48 34.86 13.79 -2.39
CA GLU A 48 34.78 15.05 -1.67
C GLU A 48 35.59 14.95 -0.37
N THR A 49 36.73 15.66 -0.32
CA THR A 49 37.70 15.50 0.75
C THR A 49 38.03 16.81 1.48
N TRP A 50 38.37 16.72 2.76
CA TRP A 50 38.80 17.87 3.56
C TRP A 50 40.29 18.12 3.37
N VAL A 51 40.62 19.23 2.72
CA VAL A 51 41.99 19.74 2.63
C VAL A 51 42.23 20.64 3.84
N HIS A 52 43.23 20.28 4.65
CA HIS A 52 43.66 21.07 5.80
C HIS A 52 44.80 21.99 5.40
N HIS A 53 44.75 23.25 5.83
CA HIS A 53 45.94 24.10 5.80
C HIS A 53 46.96 23.57 6.82
N PHE A 54 48.22 23.48 6.39
CA PHE A 54 49.35 23.18 7.26
C PHE A 54 50.34 24.36 7.19
N ASP A 55 50.54 25.05 8.30
CA ASP A 55 51.65 25.99 8.41
C ASP A 55 52.95 25.18 8.51
N LEU A 56 53.63 25.07 7.36
CA LEU A 56 54.94 24.44 7.28
C LEU A 56 56.01 25.47 7.63
N GLU A 57 56.42 25.50 8.90
CA GLU A 57 57.76 25.99 9.24
C GLU A 57 58.78 25.29 8.34
N THR A 58 59.44 26.08 7.50
CA THR A 58 60.38 25.55 6.51
C THR A 58 61.61 24.99 7.21
N LYS A 59 62.29 24.02 6.58
CA LYS A 59 63.49 23.37 7.13
C LYS A 59 64.61 24.37 7.48
N GLN A 60 64.61 25.55 6.84
CA GLN A 60 65.52 26.67 7.08
C GLN A 60 65.24 27.42 8.39
N GLN A 61 64.02 27.36 8.93
CA GLN A 61 63.63 27.99 10.19
C GLN A 61 63.87 27.09 11.42
N SER A 62 64.23 25.81 11.23
CA SER A 62 64.42 24.84 12.33
C SER A 62 65.86 24.41 12.69
N PRO A 63 66.98 25.08 12.32
CA PRO A 63 68.31 24.67 12.77
C PRO A 63 68.52 24.98 14.25
N GLN A 64 69.04 24.01 15.00
CA GLN A 64 69.41 24.15 16.41
C GLN A 64 70.85 23.66 16.61
N TRP A 65 71.68 24.47 17.27
CA TRP A 65 73.06 24.09 17.62
C TRP A 65 73.07 23.01 18.71
N LYS A 66 73.93 22.00 18.56
CA LYS A 66 74.00 20.82 19.44
C LYS A 66 75.43 20.35 19.67
N ARG A 67 75.65 19.64 20.78
CA ARG A 67 76.91 18.94 21.09
C ARG A 67 76.91 17.53 20.47
N PRO A 68 78.08 16.96 20.08
CA PRO A 68 78.15 15.71 19.30
C PRO A 68 77.50 14.48 19.95
N SER A 69 77.44 14.42 21.28
CA SER A 69 76.86 13.31 22.05
C SER A 69 75.35 13.42 22.29
N SER A 70 74.67 14.45 21.77
CA SER A 70 73.24 14.68 22.04
C SER A 70 72.33 14.08 20.95
N PRO A 71 71.16 13.52 21.32
CA PRO A 71 70.27 12.87 20.37
C PRO A 71 69.65 13.85 19.36
N THR A 72 69.34 13.35 18.16
CA THR A 72 68.66 14.10 17.11
C THR A 72 67.28 14.60 17.58
N PRO A 73 66.90 15.85 17.26
CA PRO A 73 65.62 16.39 17.67
C PRO A 73 64.49 15.67 16.93
N LYS A 74 63.52 15.11 17.66
CA LYS A 74 62.32 14.50 17.09
C LYS A 74 61.27 15.60 16.85
N LYS A 75 61.00 15.96 15.59
CA LYS A 75 59.87 16.84 15.23
C LYS A 75 58.59 16.00 15.24
N PHE A 76 57.64 16.34 16.10
CA PHE A 76 56.31 15.73 16.08
C PHE A 76 55.55 16.18 14.82
N ARG A 77 54.65 15.31 14.33
CA ARG A 77 53.87 15.57 13.11
C ARG A 77 53.00 16.82 13.34
N VAL A 78 53.10 17.79 12.42
CA VAL A 78 52.42 19.09 12.54
C VAL A 78 50.92 18.88 12.75
N VAL A 79 50.37 19.51 13.79
CA VAL A 79 48.93 19.52 14.06
C VAL A 79 48.24 20.26 12.92
N ALA A 80 47.20 19.68 12.33
CA ALA A 80 46.43 20.34 11.28
C ALA A 80 45.89 21.68 11.80
N SER A 81 46.04 22.76 11.04
CA SER A 81 45.53 24.06 11.47
C SER A 81 43.99 24.06 11.53
N ALA A 82 43.42 25.06 12.19
CA ALA A 82 41.96 25.24 12.26
C ALA A 82 41.30 25.55 10.89
N GLY A 83 42.09 25.82 9.84
CA GLY A 83 41.62 25.98 8.47
C GLY A 83 41.40 24.65 7.77
N LYS A 84 40.14 24.30 7.48
CA LYS A 84 39.74 23.20 6.59
C LYS A 84 38.88 23.73 5.44
N VAL A 85 39.12 23.21 4.23
CA VAL A 85 38.39 23.53 3.00
C VAL A 85 37.98 22.22 2.35
N THR A 86 36.72 22.08 1.92
CA THR A 86 36.29 20.89 1.15
C THR A 86 36.74 21.05 -0.30
N ALA A 87 37.33 20.01 -0.88
CA ALA A 87 37.68 19.93 -2.29
C ALA A 87 36.90 18.78 -2.94
N SER A 88 36.17 19.10 -4.00
CA SER A 88 35.60 18.13 -4.94
C SER A 88 36.66 17.81 -5.99
N ILE A 89 37.12 16.55 -6.03
CA ILE A 89 38.20 16.11 -6.92
C ILE A 89 37.63 15.09 -7.90
N PHE A 90 37.81 15.34 -9.21
CA PHE A 90 37.45 14.43 -10.29
C PHE A 90 38.71 13.91 -10.98
N TRP A 91 38.77 12.60 -11.22
CA TRP A 91 39.92 11.97 -11.88
C TRP A 91 39.53 10.75 -12.72
N ASP A 92 40.45 10.37 -13.61
CA ASP A 92 40.37 9.16 -14.42
C ASP A 92 41.66 8.33 -14.29
N SER A 93 41.78 7.26 -15.08
CA SER A 93 42.97 6.40 -15.17
C SER A 93 44.24 7.12 -15.66
N GLU A 94 44.13 8.33 -16.20
CA GLU A 94 45.25 9.18 -16.65
C GLU A 94 45.52 10.35 -15.66
N GLY A 95 44.78 10.46 -14.54
CA GLY A 95 44.98 11.45 -13.49
C GLY A 95 43.85 12.46 -13.30
N ILE A 96 44.17 13.61 -12.67
CA ILE A 96 43.16 14.57 -12.18
C ILE A 96 42.61 15.45 -13.31
N LEU A 97 41.28 15.40 -13.47
CA LEU A 97 40.53 16.17 -14.45
C LEU A 97 40.15 17.56 -13.91
N LEU A 98 39.58 17.63 -12.71
CA LEU A 98 39.09 18.86 -12.10
C LEU A 98 39.28 18.81 -10.58
N ILE A 99 39.75 19.91 -9.99
CA ILE A 99 39.69 20.16 -8.55
C ILE A 99 38.87 21.44 -8.38
N ASN A 100 37.84 21.42 -7.56
CA ASN A 100 37.08 22.61 -7.20
C ASN A 100 37.00 22.72 -5.68
N TYR A 101 37.51 23.83 -5.13
CA TYR A 101 37.44 24.13 -3.71
C TYR A 101 36.09 24.79 -3.38
N LEU A 102 35.46 24.35 -2.30
CA LEU A 102 34.21 24.90 -1.78
C LEU A 102 34.50 26.13 -0.92
N GLU A 103 33.77 27.22 -1.14
CA GLU A 103 33.96 28.46 -0.38
C GLU A 103 33.53 28.29 1.09
N ARG A 104 34.28 28.93 1.99
CA ARG A 104 34.10 28.75 3.44
C ARG A 104 32.74 29.26 3.91
N GLY A 105 31.93 28.37 4.46
CA GLY A 105 30.57 28.67 4.92
C GLY A 105 29.47 28.30 3.90
N THR A 106 29.84 27.88 2.69
CA THR A 106 28.88 27.32 1.72
C THR A 106 28.70 25.82 1.92
N THR A 107 27.50 25.31 1.68
CA THR A 107 27.18 23.88 1.70
C THR A 107 27.09 23.33 0.28
N ILE A 108 27.53 22.09 0.07
CA ILE A 108 27.35 21.40 -1.21
C ILE A 108 25.85 21.15 -1.40
N THR A 109 25.27 21.72 -2.47
CA THR A 109 23.87 21.53 -2.87
C THR A 109 23.80 20.79 -4.20
N GLY A 110 22.60 20.29 -4.56
CA GLY A 110 22.36 19.71 -5.88
C GLY A 110 22.70 20.65 -7.04
N GLN A 111 22.42 21.95 -6.88
CA GLN A 111 22.75 22.99 -7.86
C GLN A 111 24.27 23.21 -8.00
N TYR A 112 25.00 23.28 -6.87
CA TYR A 112 26.46 23.40 -6.89
C TYR A 112 27.09 22.20 -7.60
N TYR A 113 26.61 21.00 -7.31
CA TYR A 113 27.08 19.76 -7.93
C TYR A 113 26.75 19.68 -9.44
N ALA A 114 25.56 20.13 -9.84
CA ALA A 114 25.20 20.27 -11.25
C ALA A 114 26.12 21.27 -12.00
N ALA A 115 26.48 22.38 -11.37
CA ALA A 115 27.44 23.34 -11.91
C ALA A 115 28.86 22.75 -12.04
N LEU A 116 29.29 21.92 -11.08
CA LEU A 116 30.55 21.16 -11.17
C LEU A 116 30.58 20.22 -12.38
N PHE A 117 29.47 19.55 -12.69
CA PHE A 117 29.39 18.70 -13.88
C PHE A 117 29.56 19.46 -15.19
N SER A 118 29.03 20.69 -15.29
CA SER A 118 29.28 21.55 -16.45
C SER A 118 30.75 21.92 -16.59
N LYS A 119 31.44 22.23 -15.47
CA LYS A 119 32.90 22.42 -15.44
C LYS A 119 33.64 21.14 -15.83
N LEU A 120 33.20 19.96 -15.35
CA LEU A 120 33.80 18.66 -15.67
C LEU A 120 33.67 18.33 -17.16
N ARG A 121 32.50 18.52 -17.77
CA ARG A 121 32.30 18.32 -19.22
C ARG A 121 33.29 19.16 -20.04
N ASN A 122 33.56 20.40 -19.62
CA ASN A 122 34.57 21.25 -20.26
C ASN A 122 36.01 20.77 -19.98
N ALA A 123 36.34 20.35 -18.75
CA ALA A 123 37.65 19.79 -18.41
C ALA A 123 37.94 18.49 -19.20
N ILE A 124 36.93 17.65 -19.46
CA ILE A 124 37.05 16.46 -20.31
C ILE A 124 37.24 16.87 -21.78
N LYS A 125 36.50 17.86 -22.30
CA LYS A 125 36.71 18.43 -23.65
C LYS A 125 38.13 18.96 -23.85
N GLU A 126 38.70 19.56 -22.83
CA GLU A 126 40.05 20.15 -22.88
C GLU A 126 41.13 19.07 -22.72
N LYS A 127 41.14 18.34 -21.61
CA LYS A 127 42.21 17.41 -21.22
C LYS A 127 42.13 16.03 -21.88
N ARG A 128 40.94 15.61 -22.34
CA ARG A 128 40.63 14.24 -22.78
C ARG A 128 39.71 14.19 -24.02
N ARG A 129 39.98 15.01 -25.04
CA ARG A 129 39.20 15.10 -26.31
C ARG A 129 38.70 13.76 -26.87
N ARG A 130 39.53 12.70 -26.79
CA ARG A 130 39.22 11.35 -27.31
C ARG A 130 38.15 10.59 -26.51
N LYS A 131 37.86 10.93 -25.24
CA LYS A 131 36.91 10.20 -24.39
C LYS A 131 35.45 10.49 -24.71
N LEU A 132 35.14 11.70 -25.19
CA LEU A 132 33.76 12.11 -25.51
C LEU A 132 33.14 11.30 -26.65
N GLY A 133 33.96 10.79 -27.58
CA GLY A 133 33.50 9.90 -28.66
C GLY A 133 33.36 8.42 -28.27
N ARG A 134 33.63 8.05 -27.01
CA ARG A 134 33.59 6.65 -26.53
C ARG A 134 32.60 6.39 -25.40
N ASP A 135 31.78 7.39 -25.06
CA ASP A 135 30.85 7.40 -23.93
C ASP A 135 31.52 7.22 -22.54
N VAL A 136 31.21 8.12 -21.62
CA VAL A 136 31.95 8.29 -20.35
C VAL A 136 31.19 7.66 -19.19
N LEU A 137 31.80 6.65 -18.57
CA LEU A 137 31.23 5.97 -17.41
C LEU A 137 31.54 6.77 -16.14
N PHE A 138 30.53 7.48 -15.62
CA PHE A 138 30.71 8.28 -14.41
C PHE A 138 30.39 7.48 -13.14
N HIS A 139 31.28 7.53 -12.15
CA HIS A 139 31.14 6.86 -10.86
C HIS A 139 31.29 7.84 -9.70
N HIS A 140 30.26 7.94 -8.85
CA HIS A 140 30.20 8.79 -7.66
C HIS A 140 29.57 8.05 -6.48
N ASP A 141 29.69 8.62 -5.28
CA ASP A 141 29.00 8.12 -4.10
C ASP A 141 27.51 8.54 -4.04
N ASN A 142 26.79 7.99 -3.06
CA ASN A 142 25.34 8.05 -2.97
C ASN A 142 24.83 9.23 -2.10
N ALA A 143 25.51 10.37 -2.15
CA ALA A 143 25.11 11.58 -1.43
C ALA A 143 23.71 12.08 -1.88
N SER A 144 23.01 12.83 -1.02
CA SER A 144 21.69 13.39 -1.40
C SER A 144 21.83 14.46 -2.48
N THR A 145 22.90 15.26 -2.44
CA THR A 145 23.28 16.25 -3.45
C THR A 145 23.40 15.65 -4.84
N HIS A 146 24.09 14.50 -4.93
CA HIS A 146 24.33 13.76 -6.18
C HIS A 146 23.08 13.12 -6.77
N ARG A 147 22.05 12.89 -5.93
CA ARG A 147 20.74 12.33 -6.32
C ARG A 147 19.66 13.37 -6.57
N SER A 148 19.89 14.64 -6.26
CA SER A 148 18.92 15.71 -6.54
C SER A 148 18.45 15.68 -7.99
N ALA A 149 17.20 16.06 -8.26
CA ALA A 149 16.68 16.11 -9.64
C ALA A 149 17.56 17.01 -10.54
N VAL A 150 18.15 18.05 -9.95
CA VAL A 150 19.12 18.95 -10.59
C VAL A 150 20.39 18.22 -11.03
N ALA A 151 20.99 17.42 -10.16
CA ALA A 151 22.19 16.63 -10.46
C ALA A 151 21.93 15.53 -11.51
N MET A 152 20.85 14.77 -11.33
CA MET A 152 20.53 13.63 -12.20
C MET A 152 20.27 14.04 -13.65
N ALA A 153 19.68 15.22 -13.87
CA ALA A 153 19.46 15.77 -15.21
C ALA A 153 20.76 16.14 -15.95
N VAL A 154 21.87 16.47 -15.26
CA VAL A 154 23.17 16.74 -15.91
C VAL A 154 23.90 15.46 -16.33
N ILE A 155 23.61 14.34 -15.68
CA ILE A 155 24.29 13.06 -15.92
C ILE A 155 23.79 12.41 -17.22
N GLN A 156 22.52 12.61 -17.59
CA GLN A 156 21.91 12.00 -18.77
C GLN A 156 22.54 12.49 -20.09
N THR A 157 22.54 11.61 -21.10
CA THR A 157 22.86 12.00 -22.48
C THR A 157 21.69 12.78 -23.05
N LEU A 158 21.95 14.00 -23.52
CA LEU A 158 20.93 14.89 -24.06
C LEU A 158 21.06 14.95 -25.59
N PRO A 159 19.96 14.83 -26.36
CA PRO A 159 19.99 15.18 -27.77
C PRO A 159 20.34 16.68 -27.93
N GLY A 160 20.96 17.04 -29.06
CA GLY A 160 21.60 18.35 -29.24
C GLY A 160 20.65 19.57 -29.17
N ASP A 161 19.34 19.32 -29.18
CA ASP A 161 18.25 20.29 -29.12
C ASP A 161 17.55 20.34 -27.73
N VAL A 162 18.13 19.69 -26.71
CA VAL A 162 17.64 19.69 -25.32
C VAL A 162 18.70 20.22 -24.36
N THR A 163 18.35 21.26 -23.61
CA THR A 163 19.21 21.84 -22.56
C THR A 163 18.88 21.24 -21.18
N LEU A 164 19.80 21.41 -20.23
CA LEU A 164 19.56 21.07 -18.83
C LEU A 164 18.33 21.81 -18.26
N ASP A 165 18.25 23.12 -18.48
CA ASP A 165 17.16 23.96 -17.98
C ASP A 165 15.80 23.58 -18.55
N PHE A 166 15.76 23.06 -19.79
CA PHE A 166 14.57 22.47 -20.37
C PHE A 166 14.10 21.27 -19.54
N ILE A 167 14.99 20.35 -19.20
CA ILE A 167 14.65 19.17 -18.37
C ILE A 167 14.21 19.59 -16.98
N LEU A 168 14.94 20.49 -16.32
CA LEU A 168 14.62 20.93 -14.96
C LEU A 168 13.29 21.67 -14.86
N ASN A 169 12.90 22.43 -15.89
CA ASN A 169 11.58 23.05 -15.95
C ASN A 169 10.49 22.06 -16.40
N THR A 170 10.82 21.03 -17.17
CA THR A 170 9.85 20.02 -17.63
C THR A 170 9.54 18.98 -16.55
N ILE A 171 10.53 18.54 -15.76
CA ILE A 171 10.36 17.60 -14.64
C ILE A 171 9.36 18.12 -13.60
N LYS A 172 9.21 19.44 -13.45
CA LYS A 172 8.19 20.05 -12.57
C LYS A 172 6.77 19.61 -12.93
N PHE A 173 6.52 19.36 -14.21
CA PHE A 173 5.24 18.89 -14.74
C PHE A 173 5.13 17.36 -14.80
N ALA A 174 6.18 16.59 -14.51
CA ALA A 174 6.13 15.12 -14.56
C ALA A 174 4.92 14.51 -13.78
N PRO A 175 4.57 14.97 -12.55
CA PRO A 175 3.43 14.44 -11.80
C PRO A 175 2.07 14.56 -12.51
N THR A 176 1.93 15.35 -13.58
CA THR A 176 0.71 15.37 -14.42
C THR A 176 0.33 13.99 -14.97
N LEU A 177 1.28 13.05 -15.09
CA LEU A 177 1.02 11.67 -15.48
C LEU A 177 0.10 10.91 -14.51
N HIS A 178 -0.04 11.38 -13.27
CA HIS A 178 -0.87 10.77 -12.22
C HIS A 178 -1.85 11.76 -11.57
N SER A 179 -1.91 12.99 -12.10
CA SER A 179 -2.73 14.07 -11.58
C SER A 179 -4.15 14.01 -12.14
N SER A 180 -5.13 14.42 -11.34
CA SER A 180 -6.49 14.73 -11.81
C SER A 180 -6.53 15.98 -12.71
N TYR A 181 -5.47 16.78 -12.73
CA TYR A 181 -5.32 17.97 -13.58
C TYR A 181 -4.50 17.63 -14.83
N GLY A 182 -5.12 17.79 -16.01
CA GLY A 182 -4.46 17.63 -17.31
C GLY A 182 -3.36 18.67 -17.56
N ALA A 183 -2.34 18.27 -18.33
CA ALA A 183 -1.27 19.17 -18.77
C ALA A 183 -1.72 20.04 -19.94
N ASP A 184 -1.38 21.34 -19.92
CA ASP A 184 -1.60 22.25 -21.04
C ASP A 184 -0.89 21.76 -22.33
N PRO A 185 -1.40 22.01 -23.55
CA PRO A 185 -0.78 21.51 -24.79
C PRO A 185 0.69 21.91 -24.97
N GLU A 186 1.16 23.03 -24.41
CA GLU A 186 2.59 23.38 -24.43
C GLU A 186 3.39 22.51 -23.43
N GLN A 187 2.86 22.30 -22.22
CA GLN A 187 3.46 21.43 -21.21
C GLN A 187 3.54 19.98 -21.71
N ARG A 188 2.49 19.50 -22.39
CA ARG A 188 2.40 18.15 -22.98
C ARG A 188 3.48 17.91 -24.03
N LYS A 189 3.69 18.87 -24.95
CA LYS A 189 4.81 18.82 -25.92
C LYS A 189 6.18 18.74 -25.23
N LYS A 190 6.37 19.45 -24.11
CA LYS A 190 7.61 19.36 -23.32
C LYS A 190 7.79 17.97 -22.72
N LEU A 191 6.72 17.39 -22.15
CA LEU A 191 6.73 16.02 -21.59
C LEU A 191 6.97 14.94 -22.65
N TYR A 192 6.45 15.10 -23.87
CA TYR A 192 6.73 14.18 -25.00
C TYR A 192 8.20 14.22 -25.41
N LYS A 193 8.85 15.39 -25.30
CA LYS A 193 10.30 15.54 -25.52
C LYS A 193 11.12 15.04 -24.33
N LEU A 194 10.61 15.12 -23.10
CA LEU A 194 11.24 14.46 -21.95
C LEU A 194 11.19 12.93 -22.11
N GLN A 195 10.10 12.38 -22.64
CA GLN A 195 10.00 10.94 -22.90
C GLN A 195 11.06 10.46 -23.89
N SER A 196 11.28 11.17 -24.99
CA SER A 196 12.33 10.75 -25.94
C SER A 196 13.73 10.81 -25.34
N VAL A 197 14.00 11.72 -24.40
CA VAL A 197 15.25 11.71 -23.60
C VAL A 197 15.33 10.47 -22.71
N LEU A 198 14.24 10.08 -22.04
CA LEU A 198 14.19 8.86 -21.23
C LEU A 198 14.42 7.60 -22.09
N ASP A 199 13.76 7.50 -23.24
CA ASP A 199 13.88 6.38 -24.17
C ASP A 199 15.30 6.26 -24.74
N LEU A 200 15.92 7.38 -25.13
CA LEU A 200 17.33 7.43 -25.57
C LEU A 200 18.31 6.93 -24.49
N ASN A 201 18.02 7.18 -23.22
CA ASN A 201 18.84 6.72 -22.08
C ASN A 201 18.40 5.35 -21.53
N GLN A 202 17.42 4.68 -22.15
CA GLN A 202 16.80 3.42 -21.69
C GLN A 202 16.25 3.49 -20.24
N ILE A 203 15.73 4.65 -19.82
CA ILE A 203 15.18 4.87 -18.48
C ILE A 203 13.67 4.70 -18.51
N ALA A 204 13.16 3.64 -17.88
CA ALA A 204 11.72 3.50 -17.64
C ALA A 204 11.20 4.61 -16.70
N ILE A 205 9.97 5.07 -16.88
CA ILE A 205 9.37 6.14 -16.06
C ILE A 205 9.36 5.82 -14.57
N GLU A 206 9.08 4.56 -14.19
CA GLU A 206 9.13 4.15 -12.79
C GLU A 206 10.52 4.41 -12.18
N GLU A 207 11.58 4.15 -12.96
CA GLU A 207 12.96 4.38 -12.56
C GLU A 207 13.33 5.87 -12.57
N MET A 208 12.75 6.68 -13.47
CA MET A 208 12.83 8.15 -13.39
C MET A 208 12.23 8.64 -12.06
N TYR A 209 11.01 8.21 -11.70
CA TYR A 209 10.37 8.57 -10.43
C TYR A 209 11.16 8.10 -9.21
N ARG A 210 11.72 6.88 -9.24
CA ARG A 210 12.65 6.38 -8.22
C ARG A 210 13.91 7.23 -8.09
N ARG A 211 14.42 7.82 -9.18
CA ARG A 211 15.64 8.65 -9.15
C ARG A 211 15.38 10.07 -8.64
N ILE A 212 14.26 10.70 -9.03
CA ILE A 212 13.94 12.08 -8.65
C ILE A 212 13.22 12.20 -7.30
N SER A 213 12.54 11.14 -6.84
CA SER A 213 11.80 11.20 -5.57
C SER A 213 12.72 11.03 -4.37
N PRO A 214 12.75 11.97 -3.41
CA PRO A 214 13.50 11.79 -2.17
C PRO A 214 12.99 10.58 -1.37
N ALA A 215 11.74 10.15 -1.56
CA ALA A 215 11.13 9.01 -0.89
C ALA A 215 11.62 7.63 -1.40
N TYR A 216 12.49 7.57 -2.42
CA TYR A 216 13.12 6.32 -2.87
C TYR A 216 13.73 5.49 -1.75
N ARG A 217 14.26 6.17 -0.73
CA ARG A 217 14.51 5.56 0.57
C ARG A 217 13.99 6.47 1.67
N CYS A 218 13.26 5.90 2.60
CA CYS A 218 12.64 6.66 3.67
C CYS A 218 13.64 7.30 4.65
N ASP A 219 14.90 6.83 4.70
CA ASP A 219 15.96 7.47 5.48
C ASP A 219 16.51 8.79 4.88
N ASN A 220 16.15 9.13 3.63
CA ASN A 220 16.45 10.44 3.06
C ASN A 220 15.57 11.55 3.68
N ILE A 221 14.27 11.25 3.89
CA ILE A 221 13.25 12.19 4.39
C ILE A 221 13.10 12.04 5.91
N ILE A 222 12.96 10.81 6.40
CA ILE A 222 12.66 10.49 7.78
C ILE A 222 13.95 10.06 8.47
N GLN A 223 14.57 10.97 9.22
CA GLN A 223 15.93 10.82 9.73
C GLN A 223 15.99 10.02 11.04
N ARG A 224 14.98 10.19 11.91
CA ARG A 224 14.85 9.47 13.19
C ARG A 224 13.42 9.05 13.42
N CYS A 225 13.25 7.85 14.00
CA CYS A 225 11.94 7.26 14.26
C CYS A 225 11.90 6.68 15.68
N LEU A 226 10.88 7.06 16.43
CA LEU A 226 10.54 6.55 17.75
C LEU A 226 9.21 5.80 17.63
N TRP A 227 9.15 4.59 18.20
CA TRP A 227 7.91 3.83 18.30
C TRP A 227 7.83 3.21 19.69
N LYS A 228 6.75 3.50 20.44
CA LYS A 228 6.58 3.06 21.84
C LYS A 228 7.80 3.38 22.72
N ASN A 229 8.22 4.65 22.70
CA ASN A 229 9.41 5.14 23.42
C ASN A 229 10.72 4.36 23.13
N THR A 230 10.81 3.65 22.01
CA THR A 230 12.01 2.94 21.56
C THR A 230 12.48 3.53 20.24
N ILE A 231 13.77 3.87 20.14
CA ILE A 231 14.35 4.39 18.90
C ILE A 231 14.55 3.23 17.92
N TYR A 232 13.92 3.34 16.75
CA TYR A 232 14.08 2.38 15.65
C TYR A 232 14.80 3.05 14.48
N ARG A 233 15.41 2.21 13.64
CA ARG A 233 15.82 2.65 12.31
C ARG A 233 14.59 2.86 11.44
N CYS A 234 14.49 4.01 10.76
CA CYS A 234 13.31 4.33 9.95
C CYS A 234 13.07 3.33 8.81
N ASP A 235 14.10 2.71 8.23
CA ASP A 235 13.97 1.66 7.22
C ASP A 235 13.40 0.31 7.72
N GLN A 236 13.19 0.17 9.05
CA GLN A 236 12.51 -0.99 9.65
C GLN A 236 11.03 -0.71 10.00
N LEU A 237 10.61 0.56 9.95
CA LEU A 237 9.25 0.99 10.26
C LEU A 237 8.50 1.51 9.03
N PHE A 238 9.21 2.18 8.12
CA PHE A 238 8.69 2.74 6.88
C PHE A 238 9.22 1.98 5.68
N GLN A 239 8.35 1.76 4.70
CA GLN A 239 8.71 1.20 3.39
C GLN A 239 8.26 2.14 2.27
N PRO A 240 9.02 2.23 1.17
CA PRO A 240 8.63 3.03 0.01
C PRO A 240 7.51 2.33 -0.75
N VAL A 241 6.35 2.99 -0.89
CA VAL A 241 5.18 2.50 -1.61
C VAL A 241 4.79 3.53 -2.66
N PHE A 242 4.55 3.09 -3.90
CA PHE A 242 3.95 3.97 -4.90
C PHE A 242 2.45 4.12 -4.63
N THR A 243 2.00 5.36 -4.49
CA THR A 243 0.57 5.72 -4.39
C THR A 243 0.09 6.31 -5.72
N VAL A 244 -1.19 6.70 -5.78
CA VAL A 244 -1.75 7.46 -6.92
C VAL A 244 -1.02 8.80 -7.11
N LEU A 245 -0.40 9.36 -6.07
CA LEU A 245 0.29 10.65 -6.13
C LEU A 245 1.74 10.52 -6.61
N ASN A 246 2.55 9.75 -5.90
CA ASN A 246 3.98 9.53 -6.18
C ASN A 246 4.50 8.38 -5.29
N LEU A 247 5.81 8.17 -5.28
CA LEU A 247 6.50 7.36 -4.29
C LEU A 247 6.40 8.02 -2.90
N CYS A 248 5.78 7.32 -1.95
CA CYS A 248 5.57 7.76 -0.57
C CYS A 248 6.27 6.81 0.41
N CYS A 249 6.46 7.26 1.65
CA CYS A 249 7.02 6.44 2.73
C CYS A 249 5.93 6.07 3.73
N THR A 250 5.54 4.80 3.74
CA THR A 250 4.35 4.33 4.47
C THR A 250 4.75 3.53 5.69
N PHE A 251 4.25 3.92 6.86
CA PHE A 251 4.32 3.16 8.09
C PHE A 251 3.21 2.11 8.11
N ASN A 252 3.49 0.91 8.63
CA ASN A 252 2.47 -0.09 8.97
C ASN A 252 1.54 -0.53 7.80
N TYR A 253 2.05 -0.59 6.57
CA TYR A 253 1.26 -0.91 5.37
C TYR A 253 1.29 -2.39 4.99
N PHE A 254 0.11 -2.95 4.73
CA PHE A 254 -0.14 -4.38 4.49
C PHE A 254 -1.17 -4.67 3.37
N ALA A 255 -1.60 -3.67 2.58
CA ALA A 255 -2.66 -3.83 1.59
C ALA A 255 -2.41 -4.94 0.55
N VAL A 256 -1.17 -5.08 0.07
CA VAL A 256 -0.80 -5.95 -1.07
C VAL A 256 -0.09 -7.23 -0.60
N GLU A 257 -0.35 -8.34 -1.29
CA GLU A 257 0.39 -9.60 -1.18
C GLU A 257 1.76 -9.48 -1.89
N GLU A 258 2.84 -9.29 -1.14
CA GLU A 258 4.20 -9.33 -1.70
C GLU A 258 4.57 -10.75 -2.15
N LYS A 259 4.72 -10.95 -3.47
CA LYS A 259 5.20 -12.22 -4.03
C LYS A 259 6.68 -12.52 -3.67
N THR A 260 7.45 -11.51 -3.27
CA THR A 260 8.92 -11.53 -3.22
C THR A 260 9.51 -11.57 -1.80
N LYS A 261 9.32 -12.69 -1.08
CA LYS A 261 10.31 -13.23 -0.10
C LYS A 261 10.00 -14.61 0.47
N THR A 262 9.28 -15.47 -0.26
CA THR A 262 9.21 -16.90 0.09
C THR A 262 10.50 -17.64 -0.26
N PHE A 263 11.58 -17.35 0.47
CA PHE A 263 12.66 -18.31 0.67
C PHE A 263 12.06 -19.47 1.50
N LYS A 264 11.41 -20.42 0.81
CA LYS A 264 10.70 -21.55 1.42
C LYS A 264 11.70 -22.48 2.12
N ARG A 265 12.09 -22.15 3.35
CA ARG A 265 12.62 -23.14 4.30
C ARG A 265 11.43 -23.98 4.78
N PRO A 266 11.41 -25.32 4.57
CA PRO A 266 10.17 -26.10 4.73
C PRO A 266 9.56 -26.14 6.13
N ASN A 267 10.35 -25.87 7.18
CA ASN A 267 10.02 -26.24 8.57
C ASN A 267 9.92 -25.06 9.55
N VAL A 268 9.44 -23.89 9.10
CA VAL A 268 9.12 -22.77 10.01
C VAL A 268 7.70 -22.29 9.71
N LEU A 269 6.83 -22.24 10.73
CA LEU A 269 5.57 -21.51 10.63
C LEU A 269 5.91 -20.04 10.37
N VAL A 270 5.72 -19.60 9.12
CA VAL A 270 5.91 -18.20 8.74
C VAL A 270 4.71 -17.43 9.25
N ASN A 271 4.82 -16.92 10.49
CA ASN A 271 3.89 -15.92 11.00
C ASN A 271 3.85 -14.74 10.01
N THR A 272 2.72 -14.56 9.34
CA THR A 272 2.49 -13.39 8.51
C THR A 272 2.58 -12.15 9.40
N PRO A 273 3.38 -11.13 9.04
CA PRO A 273 3.51 -9.94 9.87
C PRO A 273 2.16 -9.22 9.94
N LEU A 274 1.66 -9.06 11.15
CA LEU A 274 0.42 -8.35 11.46
C LEU A 274 0.69 -6.84 11.64
N PRO A 275 -0.32 -5.98 11.40
CA PRO A 275 -0.23 -4.56 11.72
C PRO A 275 0.19 -4.31 13.17
N ARG A 276 1.14 -3.40 13.37
CA ARG A 276 1.59 -2.91 14.67
C ARG A 276 0.43 -2.21 15.38
N ARG A 277 0.29 -2.47 16.68
CA ARG A 277 -0.76 -1.90 17.55
C ARG A 277 -0.15 -1.28 18.80
N VAL A 278 -0.80 -0.26 19.34
CA VAL A 278 -0.50 0.38 20.64
C VAL A 278 -1.67 0.09 21.59
N ALA A 279 -1.40 0.01 22.90
CA ALA A 279 -2.40 -0.24 23.94
C ALA A 279 -2.46 0.92 24.96
N SER A 280 -2.03 2.10 24.53
CA SER A 280 -1.90 3.34 25.31
C SER A 280 -2.19 4.53 24.39
N CYS A 281 -2.64 5.62 24.98
CA CYS A 281 -2.85 6.91 24.33
C CYS A 281 -1.64 7.85 24.54
N GLY A 282 -1.69 9.02 23.91
CA GLY A 282 -0.71 10.10 24.06
C GLY A 282 0.59 9.92 23.26
N TYR A 283 1.17 11.03 22.82
CA TYR A 283 2.30 11.07 21.88
C TYR A 283 3.53 10.25 22.31
N GLN A 284 3.83 10.24 23.62
CA GLN A 284 4.95 9.50 24.23
C GLN A 284 4.96 8.00 23.91
N THR A 285 3.79 7.40 23.65
CA THR A 285 3.63 5.94 23.53
C THR A 285 3.45 5.45 22.09
N ALA A 286 3.39 6.36 21.11
CA ALA A 286 3.02 6.07 19.73
C ALA A 286 4.19 6.28 18.76
N LEU A 287 3.95 6.95 17.62
CA LEU A 287 4.93 7.20 16.57
C LEU A 287 5.39 8.67 16.62
N THR A 288 6.69 8.89 16.86
CA THR A 288 7.33 10.21 16.66
C THR A 288 8.39 10.08 15.58
N VAL A 289 8.38 10.98 14.61
CA VAL A 289 9.37 11.00 13.52
C VAL A 289 9.95 12.38 13.30
N LEU A 290 11.24 12.40 12.96
CA LEU A 290 11.98 13.59 12.56
C LEU A 290 12.07 13.63 11.04
N ILE A 291 11.41 14.63 10.44
CA ILE A 291 11.29 14.81 8.99
C ILE A 291 12.24 15.92 8.56
N LYS A 292 13.12 15.64 7.59
CA LYS A 292 13.89 16.67 6.89
C LYS A 292 13.02 17.27 5.79
N THR A 293 12.71 18.55 5.91
CA THR A 293 12.07 19.35 4.86
C THR A 293 13.15 20.16 4.14
N ASP A 294 13.41 19.89 2.86
CA ASP A 294 14.44 20.59 2.09
C ASP A 294 13.81 21.28 0.86
N PRO A 295 13.26 22.51 1.01
CA PRO A 295 12.53 23.18 -0.06
C PRO A 295 13.35 23.44 -1.34
N LEU A 296 14.68 23.41 -1.25
CA LEU A 296 15.57 23.61 -2.40
C LEU A 296 15.67 22.38 -3.31
N ASP A 297 15.30 21.18 -2.82
CA ASP A 297 15.26 19.92 -3.59
C ASP A 297 13.84 19.61 -4.11
N TYR A 298 12.84 20.46 -3.79
CA TYR A 298 11.45 20.27 -4.20
C TYR A 298 11.28 20.62 -5.69
N TYR A 299 11.26 19.59 -6.55
CA TYR A 299 11.15 19.76 -8.00
C TYR A 299 9.72 20.05 -8.49
N SER A 300 8.69 19.69 -7.73
CA SER A 300 7.28 19.89 -8.08
C SER A 300 6.44 20.05 -6.80
N ALA A 301 5.25 20.64 -6.93
CA ALA A 301 4.37 20.93 -5.81
C ALA A 301 2.93 20.53 -6.15
N SER A 302 2.34 19.63 -5.34
CA SER A 302 0.92 19.25 -5.43
C SER A 302 -0.01 20.26 -4.76
N VAL A 303 0.55 21.20 -4.00
CA VAL A 303 -0.14 22.18 -3.15
C VAL A 303 0.67 23.48 -3.12
N ALA A 304 0.01 24.63 -2.94
CA ALA A 304 0.64 25.96 -2.93
C ALA A 304 1.44 26.28 -1.65
N SER A 305 2.02 25.28 -0.99
CA SER A 305 2.76 25.41 0.27
C SER A 305 3.93 24.42 0.32
N GLN A 306 4.89 24.67 1.19
CA GLN A 306 6.06 23.82 1.43
C GLN A 306 5.81 22.96 2.68
N GLY A 307 6.17 21.68 2.61
CA GLY A 307 6.03 20.76 3.74
C GLY A 307 6.06 19.30 3.30
N VAL A 308 5.53 18.42 4.14
CA VAL A 308 5.23 17.01 3.81
C VAL A 308 3.74 16.76 4.03
N LEU A 309 3.10 16.08 3.08
CA LEU A 309 1.72 15.60 3.23
C LEU A 309 1.72 14.25 3.94
N VAL A 310 0.90 14.13 4.99
CA VAL A 310 0.72 12.94 5.82
C VAL A 310 -0.69 12.44 5.60
N PHE A 311 -0.82 11.24 5.06
CA PHE A 311 -2.09 10.54 4.86
C PHE A 311 -2.28 9.51 5.97
N ILE A 312 -3.50 9.39 6.50
CA ILE A 312 -3.83 8.45 7.57
C ILE A 312 -5.03 7.61 7.11
N ASP A 313 -4.85 6.30 7.09
CA ASP A 313 -5.80 5.33 6.55
C ASP A 313 -5.60 3.96 7.23
N ASP A 314 -6.50 3.02 6.97
CA ASP A 314 -6.35 1.64 7.41
C ASP A 314 -5.11 0.98 6.80
N SER A 315 -4.49 0.07 7.57
CA SER A 315 -3.25 -0.61 7.18
C SER A 315 -3.36 -1.45 5.89
N TYR A 316 -4.58 -1.77 5.46
CA TYR A 316 -4.85 -2.56 4.26
C TYR A 316 -5.40 -1.75 3.08
N ASN A 317 -5.51 -0.43 3.19
CA ASN A 317 -5.88 0.46 2.08
C ASN A 317 -4.63 0.99 1.37
N LEU A 318 -4.70 1.17 0.05
CA LEU A 318 -3.77 2.04 -0.67
C LEU A 318 -4.18 3.50 -0.42
N PRO A 319 -3.30 4.37 0.10
CA PRO A 319 -3.63 5.79 0.26
C PRO A 319 -3.97 6.45 -1.08
N ASP A 320 -5.13 7.11 -1.14
CA ASP A 320 -5.60 7.93 -2.26
C ASP A 320 -5.85 9.38 -1.76
N LEU A 321 -6.25 10.28 -2.65
CA LEU A 321 -6.59 11.67 -2.33
C LEU A 321 -7.77 11.83 -1.35
N ASP A 322 -8.63 10.83 -1.26
CA ASP A 322 -9.80 10.82 -0.36
C ASP A 322 -9.42 10.48 1.10
N SER A 323 -8.23 9.91 1.34
CA SER A 323 -7.74 9.60 2.68
C SER A 323 -7.44 10.88 3.49
N PRO A 324 -7.79 10.97 4.79
CA PRO A 324 -7.50 12.12 5.63
C PRO A 324 -6.04 12.59 5.57
N VAL A 325 -5.83 13.78 4.98
CA VAL A 325 -4.51 14.38 4.77
C VAL A 325 -4.24 15.56 5.69
N ARG A 326 -3.02 15.68 6.20
CA ARG A 326 -2.51 16.87 6.89
C ARG A 326 -1.13 17.29 6.40
N MET A 327 -0.83 18.58 6.53
CA MET A 327 0.44 19.16 6.13
C MET A 327 1.35 19.36 7.35
N VAL A 328 2.59 18.89 7.25
CA VAL A 328 3.67 19.20 8.19
C VAL A 328 4.53 20.28 7.56
N ASN A 329 4.43 21.50 8.09
CA ASN A 329 5.21 22.65 7.65
C ASN A 329 6.69 22.49 8.05
N PRO A 330 7.66 23.12 7.34
CA PRO A 330 9.06 23.20 7.76
C PRO A 330 9.23 23.86 9.13
N SER A 331 10.20 23.40 9.93
CA SER A 331 10.55 23.98 11.24
C SER A 331 9.39 24.03 12.25
N SER A 332 8.47 23.06 12.19
CA SER A 332 7.35 22.93 13.12
C SER A 332 7.33 21.58 13.83
N GLU A 333 6.70 21.54 15.00
CA GLU A 333 6.27 20.32 15.66
C GLU A 333 4.76 20.16 15.46
N VAL A 334 4.32 19.01 14.97
CA VAL A 334 2.92 18.71 14.65
C VAL A 334 2.48 17.49 15.43
N PHE A 335 1.41 17.65 16.19
CA PHE A 335 0.72 16.61 16.93
C PHE A 335 -0.56 16.25 16.18
N ILE A 336 -0.68 15.01 15.73
CA ILE A 336 -1.90 14.44 15.17
C ILE A 336 -2.46 13.43 16.16
N ALA A 337 -3.55 13.80 16.81
CA ALA A 337 -4.30 12.93 17.71
C ALA A 337 -5.40 12.22 16.92
N LEU A 338 -5.48 10.90 17.03
CA LEU A 338 -6.44 10.04 16.35
C LEU A 338 -7.54 9.57 17.30
N SER A 339 -8.78 9.73 16.89
CA SER A 339 -9.98 9.30 17.60
C SER A 339 -10.67 8.20 16.77
N PRO A 340 -10.19 6.95 16.81
CA PRO A 340 -10.62 5.92 15.87
C PRO A 340 -12.06 5.47 16.11
N GLU A 341 -12.81 5.32 15.03
CA GLU A 341 -14.18 4.82 15.03
C GLU A 341 -14.24 3.50 14.24
N ARG A 342 -15.06 2.55 14.69
CA ARG A 342 -15.25 1.26 13.99
C ARG A 342 -16.72 0.95 13.83
N THR A 343 -17.17 0.92 12.58
CA THR A 343 -18.48 0.38 12.22
C THR A 343 -18.34 -1.11 11.89
N TYR A 344 -19.14 -1.96 12.53
CA TYR A 344 -19.16 -3.40 12.24
C TYR A 344 -20.58 -3.93 12.14
N SER A 345 -20.81 -4.79 11.15
CA SER A 345 -22.06 -5.53 10.98
C SER A 345 -22.04 -6.84 11.76
N THR A 346 -23.17 -7.24 12.35
CA THR A 346 -23.25 -8.52 13.05
C THR A 346 -23.19 -9.71 12.08
N PRO A 347 -22.80 -10.92 12.55
CA PRO A 347 -22.77 -12.11 11.69
C PRO A 347 -24.11 -12.47 11.04
N GLY A 348 -25.24 -12.09 11.67
CA GLY A 348 -26.57 -12.27 11.08
C GLY A 348 -26.77 -11.52 9.76
N VAL A 349 -26.10 -10.38 9.58
CA VAL A 349 -26.11 -9.61 8.32
C VAL A 349 -25.46 -10.40 7.18
N LYS A 350 -24.52 -11.32 7.45
CA LYS A 350 -23.88 -12.15 6.42
C LYS A 350 -24.82 -13.17 5.77
N GLY A 351 -25.94 -13.50 6.41
CA GLY A 351 -26.99 -14.35 5.82
C GLY A 351 -27.78 -13.67 4.69
N PHE A 352 -27.71 -12.33 4.58
CA PHE A 352 -28.37 -11.58 3.51
C PHE A 352 -27.44 -11.46 2.29
N PRO A 353 -27.98 -11.51 1.06
CA PRO A 353 -27.20 -11.31 -0.16
C PRO A 353 -26.68 -9.85 -0.24
N PRO A 354 -25.52 -9.59 -0.88
CA PRO A 354 -24.88 -8.27 -0.89
C PRO A 354 -25.78 -7.12 -1.34
N GLU A 355 -26.70 -7.38 -2.27
CA GLU A 355 -27.67 -6.42 -2.83
C GLU A 355 -28.69 -5.95 -1.79
N GLN A 356 -28.98 -6.76 -0.76
CA GLN A 356 -29.90 -6.38 0.32
C GLN A 356 -29.16 -5.67 1.47
N ARG A 357 -27.93 -6.09 1.80
CA ARG A 357 -27.14 -5.48 2.89
C ARG A 357 -26.26 -4.29 2.48
N GLN A 358 -26.13 -4.05 1.18
CA GLN A 358 -25.39 -2.95 0.56
C GLN A 358 -23.93 -2.86 1.05
N CYS A 359 -23.27 -4.01 1.25
CA CYS A 359 -21.87 -4.08 1.68
C CYS A 359 -21.25 -5.45 1.39
N TYR A 360 -19.91 -5.52 1.35
CA TYR A 360 -19.15 -6.78 1.32
C TYR A 360 -18.35 -7.03 2.60
N PHE A 361 -18.22 -8.30 2.99
CA PHE A 361 -17.22 -8.71 3.97
C PHE A 361 -15.86 -8.91 3.28
N LYS A 362 -14.78 -8.78 4.06
CA LYS A 362 -13.37 -8.78 3.61
C LYS A 362 -12.98 -9.94 2.68
N ASP A 363 -13.59 -11.10 2.88
CA ASP A 363 -13.26 -12.35 2.19
C ASP A 363 -14.14 -12.66 0.96
N GLU A 364 -15.16 -11.83 0.68
CA GLU A 364 -16.19 -12.16 -0.33
C GLU A 364 -15.78 -11.77 -1.76
N VAL A 365 -14.97 -10.72 -1.91
CA VAL A 365 -14.55 -10.18 -3.21
C VAL A 365 -13.03 -10.00 -3.20
N LYS A 366 -12.29 -10.88 -3.89
CA LYS A 366 -10.83 -10.72 -4.05
C LYS A 366 -10.51 -9.84 -5.24
N ILE A 367 -9.78 -8.75 -4.99
CA ILE A 367 -9.38 -7.76 -5.99
C ILE A 367 -7.87 -7.86 -6.24
N ALA A 368 -7.49 -8.26 -7.45
CA ALA A 368 -6.09 -8.35 -7.89
C ALA A 368 -5.16 -9.02 -6.84
N ASN A 369 -4.12 -8.31 -6.40
CA ASN A 369 -3.16 -8.75 -5.39
C ASN A 369 -3.43 -8.15 -3.99
N PHE A 370 -4.61 -7.57 -3.73
CA PHE A 370 -4.96 -7.06 -2.41
C PHE A 370 -5.29 -8.21 -1.44
N ARG A 371 -4.91 -8.05 -0.17
CA ARG A 371 -5.12 -9.08 0.89
C ARG A 371 -6.57 -9.20 1.35
N GLN A 372 -7.31 -8.11 1.31
CA GLN A 372 -8.72 -8.05 1.72
C GLN A 372 -9.47 -7.06 0.82
N TYR A 373 -10.78 -7.25 0.69
CA TYR A 373 -11.65 -6.25 0.08
C TYR A 373 -11.61 -4.94 0.90
N SER A 374 -11.54 -3.81 0.20
CA SER A 374 -11.90 -2.49 0.73
C SER A 374 -12.51 -1.64 -0.38
N PHE A 375 -13.37 -0.70 -0.02
CA PHE A 375 -14.02 0.20 -0.98
C PHE A 375 -12.98 1.06 -1.71
N HIS A 376 -12.03 1.62 -0.97
CA HIS A 376 -10.89 2.39 -1.50
C HIS A 376 -10.10 1.57 -2.53
N ASN A 377 -9.69 0.35 -2.19
CA ASN A 377 -8.96 -0.53 -3.11
C ASN A 377 -9.81 -0.91 -4.34
N CYS A 378 -11.13 -1.06 -4.19
CA CYS A 378 -12.05 -1.36 -5.29
C CYS A 378 -12.16 -0.19 -6.28
N ILE A 379 -12.35 1.04 -5.79
CA ILE A 379 -12.41 2.25 -6.63
C ILE A 379 -11.08 2.46 -7.38
N VAL A 380 -9.95 2.30 -6.69
CA VAL A 380 -8.61 2.36 -7.30
C VAL A 380 -8.43 1.30 -8.38
N TYR A 381 -8.84 0.05 -8.13
CA TYR A 381 -8.77 -1.02 -9.13
C TYR A 381 -9.69 -0.77 -10.34
N ARG A 382 -10.89 -0.21 -10.12
CA ARG A 382 -11.82 0.17 -11.18
C ARG A 382 -11.24 1.27 -12.07
N LYS A 383 -10.69 2.35 -11.48
CA LYS A 383 -9.93 3.40 -12.20
C LYS A 383 -8.84 2.77 -13.09
N LEU A 384 -8.06 1.82 -12.55
CA LEU A 384 -7.02 1.11 -13.29
C LEU A 384 -7.57 0.26 -14.44
N LYS A 385 -8.68 -0.46 -14.23
CA LYS A 385 -9.30 -1.27 -15.29
C LYS A 385 -9.80 -0.39 -16.44
N SER A 386 -10.44 0.74 -16.14
CA SER A 386 -10.85 1.72 -17.16
C SER A 386 -9.65 2.27 -17.96
N ILE A 387 -8.54 2.63 -17.29
CA ILE A 387 -7.31 3.08 -17.97
C ILE A 387 -6.72 1.96 -18.85
N LYS A 388 -6.68 0.73 -18.34
CA LYS A 388 -6.18 -0.44 -19.09
C LYS A 388 -7.01 -0.67 -20.35
N ASP A 389 -8.32 -0.76 -20.23
CA ASP A 389 -9.21 -1.17 -21.31
C ASP A 389 -9.37 -0.07 -22.39
N ALA A 390 -9.13 1.21 -22.03
CA ALA A 390 -9.13 2.33 -22.98
C ALA A 390 -7.73 2.67 -23.57
N CYS A 391 -6.67 2.66 -22.76
CA CYS A 391 -5.32 3.13 -23.15
C CYS A 391 -4.30 2.01 -23.36
N ASN A 392 -4.65 0.74 -23.13
CA ASN A 392 -3.75 -0.41 -23.22
C ASN A 392 -2.44 -0.24 -22.42
N CYS A 393 -2.50 0.45 -21.27
CA CYS A 393 -1.37 0.64 -20.36
C CYS A 393 -1.83 0.55 -18.89
N ALA A 394 -0.90 0.28 -17.99
CA ALA A 394 -1.15 0.29 -16.55
C ALA A 394 -0.22 1.30 -15.85
N PRO A 395 -0.71 2.09 -14.88
CA PRO A 395 0.17 2.89 -14.04
C PRO A 395 1.13 2.00 -13.22
N PHE A 396 2.39 2.41 -13.05
CA PHE A 396 3.42 1.61 -12.36
C PHE A 396 3.11 1.32 -10.88
N PHE A 397 2.17 2.04 -10.27
CA PHE A 397 1.84 1.90 -8.85
C PHE A 397 1.01 0.65 -8.51
N LEU A 398 0.44 -0.08 -9.49
CA LEU A 398 -0.49 -1.18 -9.23
C LEU A 398 -0.24 -2.53 -9.94
N SER A 399 0.61 -2.62 -10.96
CA SER A 399 0.98 -3.93 -11.53
C SER A 399 2.27 -3.88 -12.36
N LYS A 400 3.01 -5.00 -12.35
CA LYS A 400 4.19 -5.24 -13.20
C LYS A 400 4.08 -6.47 -14.09
N ASP A 401 3.15 -7.38 -13.81
CA ASP A 401 3.31 -8.78 -14.23
C ASP A 401 2.88 -9.05 -15.68
N TYR A 402 2.05 -8.19 -16.30
CA TYR A 402 1.40 -8.49 -17.60
C TYR A 402 1.20 -7.31 -18.57
N TYR A 403 1.47 -6.06 -18.17
CA TYR A 403 1.05 -4.87 -18.95
C TYR A 403 2.17 -3.83 -19.06
N ARG A 404 2.19 -3.07 -20.17
CA ARG A 404 3.11 -1.94 -20.34
C ARG A 404 2.80 -0.85 -19.31
N THR A 405 3.85 -0.24 -18.76
CA THR A 405 3.70 0.95 -17.93
C THR A 405 3.24 2.14 -18.78
N CYS A 406 2.21 2.87 -18.35
CA CYS A 406 1.79 4.11 -19.00
C CYS A 406 2.94 5.14 -19.01
N ASN A 407 3.14 5.81 -20.14
CA ASN A 407 4.19 6.81 -20.30
C ASN A 407 3.67 8.19 -20.70
N PHE A 408 4.56 9.17 -20.85
CA PHE A 408 4.10 10.53 -21.17
C PHE A 408 3.37 10.62 -22.51
N TYR A 409 3.62 9.75 -23.50
CA TYR A 409 2.84 9.73 -24.75
C TYR A 409 1.39 9.28 -24.53
N ASP A 410 1.08 8.59 -23.43
CA ASP A 410 -0.29 8.16 -23.10
C ASP A 410 -1.14 9.28 -22.47
N LEU A 411 -0.57 10.48 -22.21
CA LEU A 411 -1.27 11.60 -21.54
C LEU A 411 -2.60 12.00 -22.21
N ASP A 412 -2.66 12.04 -23.55
CA ASP A 412 -3.89 12.37 -24.28
C ASP A 412 -5.02 11.35 -24.00
N CYS A 413 -4.66 10.08 -23.84
CA CYS A 413 -5.62 9.02 -23.50
C CYS A 413 -6.00 9.07 -22.01
N LEU A 414 -5.02 9.24 -21.13
CA LEU A 414 -5.24 9.35 -19.68
C LEU A 414 -6.15 10.53 -19.33
N GLU A 415 -5.97 11.71 -19.97
CA GLU A 415 -6.87 12.85 -19.80
C GLU A 415 -8.31 12.50 -20.21
N THR A 416 -8.49 11.75 -21.31
CA THR A 416 -9.81 11.35 -21.80
C THR A 416 -10.53 10.39 -20.85
N VAL A 417 -9.80 9.48 -20.19
CA VAL A 417 -10.36 8.49 -19.25
C VAL A 417 -10.60 9.09 -17.86
N LEU A 418 -9.67 9.92 -17.37
CA LEU A 418 -9.74 10.55 -16.05
C LEU A 418 -10.69 11.76 -16.03
N TRP A 419 -10.84 12.45 -17.16
CA TRP A 419 -11.73 13.60 -17.32
C TRP A 419 -12.70 13.41 -18.50
N PRO A 420 -13.77 12.60 -18.32
CA PRO A 420 -14.85 12.51 -19.29
C PRO A 420 -15.57 13.86 -19.37
N LYS A 421 -15.19 14.70 -20.36
CA LYS A 421 -15.84 15.99 -20.65
C LYS A 421 -17.33 15.76 -20.80
N SER A 422 -18.14 16.44 -19.98
CA SER A 422 -19.54 16.11 -19.74
C SER A 422 -20.36 15.87 -21.02
N ILE A 423 -20.79 14.62 -21.18
CA ILE A 423 -21.93 14.17 -21.99
C ILE A 423 -21.81 14.44 -23.50
N LYS A 424 -21.40 13.41 -24.24
CA LYS A 424 -22.14 12.98 -25.43
C LYS A 424 -22.41 11.48 -25.36
N ASN A 425 -23.60 11.12 -25.82
CA ASN A 425 -24.10 9.74 -25.91
C ASN A 425 -23.19 8.88 -26.79
N HIS A 426 -22.23 8.20 -26.18
CA HIS A 426 -21.71 6.96 -26.73
C HIS A 426 -22.21 5.80 -25.88
N ASN A 427 -22.88 4.87 -26.56
CA ASN A 427 -23.10 3.51 -26.10
C ASN A 427 -21.76 2.74 -26.10
N THR A 428 -20.72 3.28 -25.45
CA THR A 428 -19.55 2.51 -25.07
C THR A 428 -19.94 1.66 -23.88
N THR A 429 -20.43 0.47 -24.22
CA THR A 429 -20.67 -0.67 -23.34
C THR A 429 -19.36 -1.19 -22.74
N LEU A 430 -18.71 -0.36 -21.91
CA LEU A 430 -17.77 -0.82 -20.90
C LEU A 430 -18.58 -1.39 -19.74
N VAL A 431 -19.11 -2.60 -19.99
CA VAL A 431 -19.72 -3.45 -18.97
C VAL A 431 -18.60 -3.83 -18.00
N ASP A 432 -18.62 -3.19 -16.84
CA ASP A 432 -17.74 -3.52 -15.73
C ASP A 432 -18.60 -3.99 -14.56
N ASP A 433 -18.81 -5.31 -14.48
CA ASP A 433 -19.64 -6.01 -13.47
C ASP A 433 -19.16 -5.80 -12.02
N LEU A 434 -18.02 -5.13 -11.79
CA LEU A 434 -17.49 -4.88 -10.46
C LEU A 434 -18.21 -3.69 -9.78
N HIS A 435 -19.37 -3.98 -9.21
CA HIS A 435 -20.06 -3.08 -8.29
C HIS A 435 -19.28 -2.96 -6.96
N CYS A 436 -18.54 -1.87 -6.77
CA CYS A 436 -17.91 -1.54 -5.49
C CYS A 436 -18.95 -1.07 -4.45
N LEU A 437 -19.19 -1.89 -3.42
CA LEU A 437 -20.00 -1.56 -2.24
C LEU A 437 -19.08 -1.25 -1.03
N PRO A 438 -19.54 -0.52 0.00
CA PRO A 438 -18.74 -0.33 1.21
C PRO A 438 -18.48 -1.63 1.97
N GLU A 439 -17.53 -1.63 2.88
CA GLU A 439 -17.23 -2.76 3.75
C GLU A 439 -18.28 -2.91 4.85
N CYS A 440 -18.71 -4.15 5.12
CA CYS A 440 -19.57 -4.45 6.26
C CYS A 440 -18.86 -4.25 7.62
N GLU A 441 -17.53 -4.10 7.61
CA GLU A 441 -16.68 -3.67 8.71
C GLU A 441 -15.61 -2.69 8.20
N HIS A 442 -15.70 -1.42 8.60
CA HIS A 442 -14.73 -0.37 8.27
C HIS A 442 -14.22 0.35 9.53
N PHE A 443 -13.13 1.11 9.34
CA PHE A 443 -12.44 1.86 10.38
C PHE A 443 -12.21 3.28 9.87
N ASP A 444 -12.70 4.26 10.62
CA ASP A 444 -12.49 5.68 10.34
C ASP A 444 -11.50 6.25 11.34
N TYR A 445 -10.67 7.19 10.88
CA TYR A 445 -9.68 7.86 11.73
C TYR A 445 -9.90 9.38 11.73
N PRO A 446 -11.01 9.88 12.34
CA PRO A 446 -11.13 11.27 12.75
C PRO A 446 -9.87 11.74 13.48
N LEU A 447 -9.42 12.95 13.13
CA LEU A 447 -8.12 13.43 13.58
C LEU A 447 -8.18 14.91 14.01
N GLU A 448 -7.51 15.19 15.11
CA GLU A 448 -7.29 16.52 15.68
C GLU A 448 -5.82 16.90 15.48
N VAL A 449 -5.54 18.19 15.25
CA VAL A 449 -4.17 18.67 14.99
C VAL A 449 -3.82 19.84 15.89
N ALA A 450 -2.69 19.74 16.59
CA ALA A 450 -2.03 20.88 17.23
C ALA A 450 -0.66 21.12 16.58
N LEU A 451 -0.31 22.39 16.39
CA LEU A 451 0.96 22.80 15.77
C LEU A 451 1.73 23.74 16.70
N GLY A 452 3.03 23.49 16.86
CA GLY A 452 3.98 24.34 17.55
C GLY A 452 5.13 24.75 16.64
N LYS A 453 5.75 25.90 16.92
CA LYS A 453 7.01 26.29 16.27
C LYS A 453 8.16 25.55 16.94
N LEU A 454 9.01 24.89 16.15
CA LEU A 454 10.14 24.14 16.70
C LEU A 454 11.20 25.10 17.27
N ALA A 455 11.65 24.86 18.50
CA ALA A 455 12.59 25.72 19.19
C ALA A 455 14.04 25.43 18.75
N SER A 456 14.52 26.13 17.72
CA SER A 456 15.90 26.03 17.22
C SER A 456 16.99 26.39 18.25
N ASN A 457 16.63 27.13 19.30
CA ASN A 457 17.59 27.78 20.21
C ASN A 457 17.69 27.10 21.59
N MET A 458 17.05 25.93 21.78
CA MET A 458 16.96 25.27 23.09
C MET A 458 17.70 23.92 23.08
N HIS A 459 18.63 23.73 24.02
CA HIS A 459 19.41 22.50 24.13
C HIS A 459 18.54 21.31 24.60
N LEU A 460 17.98 20.57 23.64
CA LEU A 460 17.16 19.37 23.84
C LEU A 460 17.96 18.11 24.28
N ASN A 461 19.25 18.26 24.62
CA ASN A 461 20.21 17.22 25.02
C ASN A 461 19.80 16.32 26.21
N ARG A 462 18.63 16.56 26.83
CA ARG A 462 18.05 15.69 27.87
C ARG A 462 17.14 14.59 27.27
N LEU A 463 16.76 14.70 26.01
CA LEU A 463 15.88 13.75 25.32
C LEU A 463 16.71 12.89 24.34
N PRO A 464 16.85 11.57 24.57
CA PRO A 464 17.67 10.69 23.73
C PRO A 464 17.35 10.75 22.22
N PHE A 465 16.09 11.04 21.87
CA PHE A 465 15.63 11.20 20.49
C PHE A 465 16.31 12.39 19.77
N PHE A 466 16.61 13.48 20.48
CA PHE A 466 17.18 14.72 19.93
C PHE A 466 18.70 14.86 20.13
N ASN A 467 19.35 13.91 20.82
CA ASN A 467 20.80 13.94 21.02
C ASN A 467 21.56 14.00 19.68
N GLU A 468 22.49 14.95 19.55
CA GLU A 468 23.32 15.17 18.35
C GLU A 468 22.51 15.54 17.08
N VAL A 469 21.35 16.18 17.25
CA VAL A 469 20.53 16.71 16.13
C VAL A 469 20.52 18.24 16.18
N ASP A 470 20.86 18.85 15.05
CA ASP A 470 20.59 20.28 14.81
C ASP A 470 19.25 20.40 14.06
N LEU A 471 18.31 21.19 14.61
CA LEU A 471 16.90 21.22 14.20
C LEU A 471 16.62 22.17 13.02
N VAL A 472 17.65 22.55 12.27
CA VAL A 472 17.54 23.42 11.09
C VAL A 472 16.87 22.66 9.94
N ASN A 473 15.80 23.24 9.38
CA ASN A 473 15.02 22.65 8.27
C ASN A 473 14.47 21.24 8.57
N GLN A 474 14.19 20.97 9.85
CA GLN A 474 13.56 19.75 10.31
C GLN A 474 12.21 20.04 10.95
N SER A 475 11.31 19.08 10.86
CA SER A 475 10.01 19.10 11.53
C SER A 475 9.79 17.82 12.31
N VAL A 476 9.12 17.94 13.45
CA VAL A 476 8.77 16.79 14.31
C VAL A 476 7.30 16.46 14.07
N LEU A 477 7.01 15.20 13.76
CA LEU A 477 5.65 14.71 13.62
C LEU A 477 5.38 13.65 14.68
N ASN A 478 4.35 13.88 15.49
CA ASN A 478 3.83 12.98 16.51
C ASN A 478 2.45 12.47 16.07
N VAL A 479 2.27 11.16 15.90
CA VAL A 479 0.98 10.54 15.55
C VAL A 479 0.60 9.53 16.64
N PHE A 480 -0.55 9.73 17.28
CA PHE A 480 -0.96 8.98 18.47
C PHE A 480 -2.48 8.87 18.61
N PHE A 481 -2.96 7.94 19.44
CA PHE A 481 -4.38 7.87 19.81
C PHE A 481 -4.69 8.86 20.93
N ASN A 482 -5.78 9.63 20.76
CA ASN A 482 -6.21 10.66 21.71
C ASN A 482 -6.63 10.02 23.04
N ASP A 483 -7.43 8.95 22.96
CA ASP A 483 -7.99 8.21 24.09
C ASP A 483 -7.60 6.72 24.04
N LEU A 484 -7.79 6.02 25.17
CA LEU A 484 -7.68 4.56 25.29
C LEU A 484 -8.90 3.82 24.74
N VAL A 485 -10.03 4.52 24.58
CA VAL A 485 -11.29 3.97 24.06
C VAL A 485 -11.55 4.43 22.62
N SER A 486 -12.43 3.70 21.93
CA SER A 486 -12.81 3.92 20.53
C SER A 486 -14.33 3.80 20.37
N THR A 487 -14.97 4.71 19.64
CA THR A 487 -16.40 4.62 19.32
C THR A 487 -16.66 3.40 18.42
N ARG A 488 -17.73 2.64 18.72
CA ARG A 488 -18.07 1.42 17.97
C ARG A 488 -19.54 1.41 17.56
N TYR A 489 -19.80 1.61 16.27
CA TYR A 489 -21.13 1.48 15.70
C TYR A 489 -21.42 0.01 15.37
N ARG A 490 -22.48 -0.54 15.94
CA ARG A 490 -22.99 -1.89 15.64
C ARG A 490 -24.14 -1.75 14.66
N ARG A 491 -24.00 -2.32 13.46
CA ARG A 491 -25.12 -2.50 12.52
C ARG A 491 -25.68 -3.91 12.67
N ASP A 492 -26.97 -4.02 12.91
CA ASP A 492 -27.64 -5.29 13.17
C ASP A 492 -28.94 -5.42 12.35
N VAL A 493 -29.49 -6.62 12.29
CA VAL A 493 -30.72 -6.92 11.57
C VAL A 493 -31.92 -6.48 12.41
N TYR A 494 -32.62 -5.43 11.98
CA TYR A 494 -33.77 -4.87 12.72
C TYR A 494 -34.93 -5.88 12.87
N LEU A 495 -35.29 -6.57 11.78
CA LEU A 495 -36.32 -7.61 11.76
C LEU A 495 -35.73 -8.89 11.20
N ASN A 496 -35.48 -9.86 12.09
CA ASN A 496 -35.13 -11.22 11.69
C ASN A 496 -36.40 -12.03 11.36
N TRP A 497 -36.29 -13.14 10.63
CA TRP A 497 -37.41 -14.06 10.34
C TRP A 497 -38.19 -14.45 11.61
N GLN A 498 -37.48 -14.70 12.71
CA GLN A 498 -38.06 -15.02 14.01
C GLN A 498 -38.95 -13.89 14.56
N ASN A 499 -38.52 -12.63 14.41
CA ASN A 499 -39.28 -11.45 14.85
C ASN A 499 -40.54 -11.27 14.00
N ILE A 500 -40.42 -11.51 12.69
CA ILE A 500 -41.54 -11.46 11.74
C ILE A 500 -42.57 -12.55 12.06
N LEU A 501 -42.11 -13.80 12.25
CA LEU A 501 -42.97 -14.92 12.64
C LEU A 501 -43.67 -14.69 13.98
N ALA A 502 -42.96 -14.14 14.98
CA ALA A 502 -43.55 -13.79 16.27
C ALA A 502 -44.59 -12.66 16.16
N ALA A 503 -44.32 -11.63 15.36
CA ALA A 503 -45.26 -10.52 15.13
C ALA A 503 -46.54 -10.97 14.41
N PHE A 504 -46.42 -11.74 13.33
CA PHE A 504 -47.58 -12.31 12.63
C PHE A 504 -48.34 -13.32 13.50
N GLY A 505 -47.64 -14.18 14.24
CA GLY A 505 -48.27 -15.13 15.18
C GLY A 505 -49.04 -14.43 16.30
N GLY A 506 -48.46 -13.37 16.87
CA GLY A 506 -49.14 -12.54 17.88
C GLY A 506 -50.38 -11.84 17.34
N LEU A 507 -50.31 -11.25 16.15
CA LEU A 507 -51.45 -10.60 15.48
C LEU A 507 -52.57 -11.59 15.16
N LEU A 508 -52.25 -12.75 14.58
CA LEU A 508 -53.23 -13.80 14.25
C LEU A 508 -53.89 -14.38 15.51
N SER A 509 -53.11 -14.63 16.56
CA SER A 509 -53.64 -15.11 17.84
C SER A 509 -54.53 -14.08 18.53
N LEU A 510 -54.23 -12.78 18.42
CA LEU A 510 -55.01 -11.72 19.06
C LEU A 510 -56.30 -11.39 18.29
N MET A 511 -56.24 -11.33 16.97
CA MET A 511 -57.39 -10.92 16.14
C MET A 511 -58.35 -12.06 15.80
N LEU A 512 -57.85 -13.29 15.63
CA LEU A 512 -58.65 -14.44 15.19
C LEU A 512 -58.74 -15.56 16.24
N GLY A 513 -58.01 -15.47 17.36
CA GLY A 513 -57.83 -16.61 18.28
C GLY A 513 -57.09 -17.79 17.66
N PHE A 514 -56.47 -17.59 16.49
CA PHE A 514 -55.95 -18.65 15.65
C PHE A 514 -54.51 -18.98 16.01
N THR A 515 -54.25 -20.25 16.35
CA THR A 515 -52.90 -20.76 16.64
C THR A 515 -52.35 -21.57 15.47
N LEU A 516 -51.04 -21.78 15.45
CA LEU A 516 -50.39 -22.61 14.43
C LEU A 516 -50.87 -24.07 14.47
N ILE A 517 -51.30 -24.56 15.64
CA ILE A 517 -51.95 -25.87 15.83
C ILE A 517 -53.33 -25.87 15.15
N SER A 518 -54.14 -24.84 15.40
CA SER A 518 -55.46 -24.65 14.74
C SER A 518 -55.36 -24.62 13.22
N GLY A 519 -54.23 -24.16 12.67
CA GLY A 519 -53.94 -24.23 11.24
C GLY A 519 -53.69 -25.64 10.72
N PHE A 520 -52.94 -26.46 11.47
CA PHE A 520 -52.79 -27.88 11.14
C PHE A 520 -54.12 -28.63 11.23
N ASP A 521 -54.93 -28.38 12.26
CA ASP A 521 -56.27 -29.00 12.40
C ASP A 521 -57.18 -28.65 11.21
N LEU A 522 -57.15 -27.39 10.76
CA LEU A 522 -57.91 -26.94 9.58
C LEU A 522 -57.43 -27.61 8.29
N VAL A 523 -56.12 -27.76 8.09
CA VAL A 523 -55.57 -28.50 6.93
C VAL A 523 -55.95 -29.98 6.99
N ILE A 524 -55.86 -30.61 8.16
CA ILE A 524 -56.29 -31.99 8.39
C ILE A 524 -57.78 -32.15 8.08
N PHE A 525 -58.63 -31.21 8.50
CA PHE A 525 -60.06 -31.21 8.19
C PHE A 525 -60.35 -31.04 6.68
N LEU A 526 -59.67 -30.13 5.99
CA LEU A 526 -59.86 -29.96 4.54
C LEU A 526 -59.37 -31.18 3.74
N VAL A 527 -58.23 -31.77 4.11
CA VAL A 527 -57.63 -32.91 3.38
C VAL A 527 -58.31 -34.25 3.73
N LEU A 528 -58.56 -34.54 5.00
CA LEU A 528 -59.17 -35.81 5.41
C LEU A 528 -60.70 -35.78 5.37
N HIS A 529 -61.35 -34.65 5.61
CA HIS A 529 -62.81 -34.60 5.71
C HIS A 529 -63.46 -34.14 4.39
N VAL A 530 -62.99 -33.05 3.79
CA VAL A 530 -63.57 -32.52 2.53
C VAL A 530 -63.09 -33.30 1.31
N PHE A 531 -61.78 -33.56 1.18
CA PHE A 531 -61.25 -34.33 0.04
C PHE A 531 -61.71 -35.80 0.05
N TYR A 532 -61.71 -36.47 1.21
CA TYR A 532 -62.27 -37.83 1.31
C TYR A 532 -63.79 -37.84 1.05
N GLY A 533 -64.52 -36.83 1.56
CA GLY A 533 -65.95 -36.65 1.27
C GLY A 533 -66.24 -36.48 -0.22
N LEU A 534 -65.44 -35.67 -0.93
CA LEU A 534 -65.53 -35.52 -2.39
C LEU A 534 -65.20 -36.83 -3.13
N ILE A 535 -64.18 -37.57 -2.70
CA ILE A 535 -63.85 -38.89 -3.27
C ILE A 535 -65.00 -39.88 -3.06
N GLN A 536 -65.61 -39.91 -1.87
CA GLN A 536 -66.79 -40.73 -1.58
C GLN A 536 -67.99 -40.33 -2.46
N ILE A 537 -68.27 -39.04 -2.63
CA ILE A 537 -69.33 -38.54 -3.52
C ILE A 537 -69.08 -38.97 -4.97
N ILE A 538 -67.84 -38.84 -5.46
CA ILE A 538 -67.45 -39.28 -6.82
C ILE A 538 -67.61 -40.80 -6.97
N PHE A 539 -67.23 -41.59 -5.96
CA PHE A 539 -67.36 -43.05 -5.96
C PHE A 539 -68.83 -43.50 -5.98
N VAL A 540 -69.70 -42.84 -5.19
CA VAL A 540 -71.15 -43.05 -5.19
C VAL A 540 -71.77 -42.66 -6.54
N TYR A 541 -71.34 -41.55 -7.15
CA TYR A 541 -71.82 -41.14 -8.48
C TYR A 541 -71.42 -42.15 -9.57
N LYS A 542 -70.21 -42.72 -9.49
CA LYS A 542 -69.71 -43.74 -10.41
C LYS A 542 -70.46 -45.06 -10.29
N ASN A 543 -70.77 -45.52 -9.07
CA ASN A 543 -71.58 -46.73 -8.85
C ASN A 543 -73.03 -46.59 -9.36
N LYS A 544 -73.61 -45.39 -9.30
CA LYS A 544 -75.00 -45.15 -9.75
C LYS A 544 -75.20 -45.29 -11.27
N TYR A 545 -74.12 -45.24 -12.07
CA TYR A 545 -74.14 -45.49 -13.51
C TYR A 545 -74.01 -46.98 -13.88
N VAL A 546 -73.40 -47.81 -13.03
CA VAL A 546 -73.16 -49.24 -13.30
C VAL A 546 -74.43 -50.07 -13.11
N GLN A 547 -75.30 -49.70 -12.17
CA GLN A 547 -76.50 -50.48 -11.80
C GLN A 547 -77.68 -50.41 -12.79
N LYS A 548 -77.54 -49.78 -13.96
CA LYS A 548 -78.65 -49.53 -14.90
C LYS A 548 -78.61 -50.33 -16.21
N ILE A 549 -77.68 -51.28 -16.37
CA ILE A 549 -77.55 -52.11 -17.58
C ILE A 549 -77.40 -53.59 -17.22
N ASN A 550 -78.54 -54.31 -17.23
CA ASN A 550 -78.78 -55.65 -17.79
C ASN A 550 -79.85 -56.42 -17.00
N VAL A 551 -81.04 -56.47 -17.60
CA VAL A 551 -82.04 -57.52 -17.35
C VAL A 551 -82.16 -58.33 -18.63
N GLN A 552 -81.77 -59.61 -18.59
CA GLN A 552 -82.30 -60.61 -19.52
C GLN A 552 -82.21 -62.02 -18.92
N GLU A 553 -83.14 -62.88 -19.32
CA GLU A 553 -83.54 -64.12 -18.65
C GLU A 553 -82.65 -65.34 -19.00
N ARG A 554 -82.77 -66.46 -18.27
CA ARG A 554 -83.44 -67.70 -18.78
C ARG A 554 -83.19 -68.98 -17.93
N ASN A 555 -84.29 -69.55 -17.42
CA ASN A 555 -84.66 -70.97 -17.19
C ASN A 555 -83.84 -71.97 -16.32
N SER A 556 -84.54 -72.47 -15.27
CA SER A 556 -84.85 -73.91 -14.99
C SER A 556 -83.76 -74.99 -15.01
N HIS A 557 -83.56 -75.67 -13.87
CA HIS A 557 -83.73 -77.14 -13.80
C HIS A 557 -84.07 -77.63 -12.36
N LYS A 558 -84.59 -78.86 -12.26
CA LYS A 558 -85.25 -79.49 -11.09
C LYS A 558 -84.31 -80.30 -10.17
N GLU A 559 -84.76 -80.51 -8.91
CA GLU A 559 -84.64 -81.72 -8.04
C GLU A 559 -83.23 -82.36 -7.82
N ALA A 560 -82.90 -83.11 -6.74
CA ALA A 560 -83.31 -83.27 -5.34
C ALA A 560 -82.26 -84.23 -4.71
N TRP A 561 -81.87 -84.19 -3.42
CA TRP A 561 -82.49 -84.91 -2.28
C TRP A 561 -81.51 -84.95 -1.07
N ILE A 562 -81.99 -85.53 0.04
CA ILE A 562 -81.25 -86.13 1.20
C ILE A 562 -81.03 -85.21 2.44
N MET A 563 -81.93 -85.42 3.41
CA MET A 563 -81.80 -85.19 4.87
C MET A 563 -80.85 -86.24 5.51
N PRO A 564 -80.34 -86.11 6.77
CA PRO A 564 -80.96 -85.36 7.88
C PRO A 564 -80.05 -84.56 8.84
N ARG A 565 -80.72 -83.81 9.72
CA ARG A 565 -80.26 -83.34 11.07
C ARG A 565 -80.26 -84.53 12.07
N PRO A 566 -79.99 -84.41 13.40
CA PRO A 566 -79.80 -83.24 14.28
C PRO A 566 -78.33 -83.17 14.81
N THR A 567 -77.91 -82.68 15.99
CA THR A 567 -78.48 -82.02 17.20
C THR A 567 -77.34 -81.18 17.81
N ASP A 568 -77.51 -80.08 18.57
CA ASP A 568 -78.57 -79.05 18.69
C ASP A 568 -77.98 -77.88 19.54
N ALA A 569 -78.74 -76.82 19.86
CA ALA A 569 -78.25 -75.67 20.64
C ALA A 569 -79.25 -75.22 21.72
N ILE A 570 -78.77 -74.97 22.94
CA ILE A 570 -79.58 -74.38 24.03
C ILE A 570 -79.04 -72.98 24.38
N ASP A 571 -79.60 -72.02 23.66
CA ASP A 571 -80.35 -70.84 24.13
C ASP A 571 -79.93 -70.06 25.42
N ARG A 572 -80.08 -68.72 25.30
CA ARG A 572 -80.42 -67.73 26.34
C ARG A 572 -79.45 -67.43 27.51
N LYS A 573 -78.89 -66.21 27.51
CA LYS A 573 -79.34 -65.04 28.32
C LYS A 573 -78.45 -63.81 28.09
N THR A 574 -78.99 -62.73 27.52
CA THR A 574 -79.42 -61.49 28.21
C THR A 574 -78.40 -60.80 29.14
N ARG A 575 -78.00 -59.59 28.70
CA ARG A 575 -77.87 -58.34 29.49
C ARG A 575 -76.82 -58.30 30.61
N ASN A 576 -75.86 -57.38 30.48
CA ASN A 576 -75.43 -56.47 31.56
C ASN A 576 -74.42 -55.41 31.08
N ASP A 577 -74.78 -54.14 31.26
CA ASP A 577 -73.89 -53.06 31.71
C ASP A 577 -73.34 -53.38 33.13
N PRO A 578 -72.41 -52.62 33.77
CA PRO A 578 -71.59 -51.49 33.29
C PRO A 578 -70.11 -51.55 33.80
N LEU A 579 -69.45 -50.39 33.79
CA LEU A 579 -68.61 -49.84 34.89
C LEU A 579 -67.10 -50.19 34.99
N TYR A 580 -66.31 -49.12 34.84
CA TYR A 580 -65.13 -48.74 35.66
C TYR A 580 -63.76 -49.41 35.50
N SER A 581 -62.84 -48.55 35.04
CA SER A 581 -61.69 -48.04 35.79
C SER A 581 -60.31 -48.63 35.56
N ASN A 582 -59.32 -47.71 35.65
CA ASN A 582 -57.97 -47.93 36.17
C ASN A 582 -57.00 -48.77 35.31
N ILE A 583 -55.68 -48.47 35.23
CA ILE A 583 -54.86 -47.28 35.56
C ILE A 583 -53.43 -47.56 35.00
N HIS A 584 -52.54 -46.57 35.05
CA HIS A 584 -51.07 -46.63 34.88
C HIS A 584 -50.40 -46.81 33.49
N TYR A 585 -49.78 -45.71 33.06
CA TYR A 585 -48.34 -45.55 32.74
C TYR A 585 -47.53 -46.76 32.23
N TYR A 586 -46.91 -46.59 31.06
CA TYR A 586 -45.47 -46.27 30.98
C TYR A 586 -45.24 -45.15 29.97
#